data_AF-A0A183IPT6-F1
#
_entry.id   AF-A0A183IPT6-F1
#
_cell.length_a   1.000
_cell.length_b   1.000
_cell.length_c   1.000
_cell.angle_alpha   90.00
_cell.angle_beta   90.00
_cell.angle_gamma   90.00
#
_symmetry.space_group_name_H-M   'P 1'
#
loop_
_entity.id
_entity.type
_entity.pdbx_description
1 polymer ?
#
loop_
_entity_poly.entity_id
_entity_poly.type
_entity_poly.pdbx_seq_one_letter_code
_entity_poly.pdbx_strand_id
1 'polypeptide(L)'
;MTLQKPCHVVHLPARNFTWGISKGHGNSISALLMPDVFRNICSSESTSLIWNEVLRGKTGYIHSQEHKWCRCLNTISTWMDAKSKQNIAYKLQTIDSIIGYDNWLTDKAKVDDFYASLRCDDGEDTFLTCLINAHSFNSKKQLSLLNKSPSLSDVEVKFFSINAFYFSPRNGLIVPQVNFIFPLFGRDLPATAIFSTIGLHIGHEIGHAVDQLV
;
A
#
# COMPACT_ATOMS: atom_id res chain seq x y z
N MET A 1 28.39 4.36 -1.15
CA MET A 1 27.97 5.39 -0.17
C MET A 1 26.50 5.18 0.12
N THR A 2 26.21 4.48 1.21
CA THR A 2 24.87 4.05 1.62
C THR A 2 24.21 5.17 2.42
N LEU A 3 23.17 5.79 1.87
CA LEU A 3 22.27 6.67 2.62
C LEU A 3 21.34 5.81 3.49
N GLN A 4 21.85 5.33 4.64
CA GLN A 4 20.97 4.90 5.72
C GLN A 4 20.19 6.14 6.19
N LYS A 5 18.88 6.17 5.98
CA LYS A 5 18.02 7.07 6.74
C LYS A 5 17.82 6.41 8.12
N PRO A 6 18.36 6.97 9.20
CA PRO A 6 18.13 6.41 10.53
C PRO A 6 16.64 6.47 10.90
N CYS A 7 16.16 5.48 11.64
CA CYS A 7 14.93 5.55 12.45
C CYS A 7 15.11 6.60 13.57
N HIS A 8 15.28 7.87 13.23
CA HIS A 8 15.15 8.93 14.21
C HIS A 8 13.68 9.35 14.26
N VAL A 9 13.14 9.38 15.48
CA VAL A 9 11.92 10.12 15.79
C VAL A 9 12.20 11.57 15.39
N VAL A 10 11.65 11.99 14.25
CA VAL A 10 11.72 13.39 13.87
C VAL A 10 10.72 14.12 14.78
N HIS A 11 11.20 14.67 15.88
CA HIS A 11 10.46 15.71 16.59
C HIS A 11 10.45 16.95 15.70
N LEU A 12 9.41 17.09 14.89
CA LEU A 12 9.14 18.33 14.17
C LEU A 12 8.33 19.26 15.08
N PRO A 13 8.64 20.57 15.12
CA PRO A 13 7.95 21.50 15.99
C PRO A 13 6.47 21.56 15.63
N ALA A 14 5.61 21.32 16.62
CA ALA A 14 4.19 21.54 16.51
C ALA A 14 3.95 23.00 16.14
N ARG A 15 3.36 23.27 14.97
CA ARG A 15 2.77 24.59 14.72
C ARG A 15 1.50 24.66 15.59
N ASN A 16 1.46 25.64 16.49
CA ASN A 16 0.31 25.91 17.35
C ASN A 16 -0.94 26.15 16.51
N PHE A 17 -1.83 25.15 16.47
CA PHE A 17 -3.21 25.31 16.05
C PHE A 17 -4.10 24.72 17.14
N THR A 18 -4.68 25.58 17.96
CA THR A 18 -5.68 25.20 18.95
C THR A 18 -7.04 25.15 18.26
N TRP A 19 -7.65 23.95 18.21
CA TRP A 19 -9.10 23.81 18.11
C TRP A 19 -9.58 22.88 19.23
N GLY A 20 -10.43 23.42 20.11
CA GLY A 20 -11.13 22.63 21.11
C GLY A 20 -12.26 21.85 20.46
N ILE A 21 -12.28 20.52 20.67
CA ILE A 21 -13.44 19.68 20.38
C ILE A 21 -13.77 18.88 21.64
N SER A 22 -15.01 19.04 22.11
CA SER A 22 -15.57 18.41 23.30
C SER A 22 -15.65 16.89 23.17
N LYS A 23 -15.38 16.19 24.28
CA LYS A 23 -15.50 14.72 24.41
C LYS A 23 -16.94 14.25 24.24
N GLY A 24 -17.26 13.61 23.11
CA GLY A 24 -18.45 12.78 22.93
C GLY A 24 -18.09 11.31 23.08
N HIS A 25 -18.59 10.64 24.13
CA HIS A 25 -18.49 9.19 24.29
C HIS A 25 -19.50 8.51 23.36
N GLY A 26 -19.01 7.73 22.39
CA GLY A 26 -19.82 6.85 21.55
C GLY A 26 -19.18 5.47 21.51
N ASN A 27 -19.73 4.52 22.26
CA ASN A 27 -19.32 3.12 22.24
C ASN A 27 -19.76 2.48 20.92
N SER A 28 -18.82 2.31 19.99
CA SER A 28 -19.01 1.52 18.76
C SER A 28 -18.55 0.07 18.97
N ILE A 29 -19.39 -0.88 18.55
CA ILE A 29 -19.21 -2.34 18.62
C ILE A 29 -17.97 -2.83 17.84
N SER A 30 -17.32 -1.96 17.06
CA SER A 30 -16.03 -2.23 16.39
C SER A 30 -14.84 -2.43 17.33
N ALA A 31 -14.99 -2.21 18.64
CA ALA A 31 -13.93 -2.35 19.64
C ALA A 31 -13.62 -3.80 20.07
N LEU A 32 -14.41 -4.80 19.64
CA LEU A 32 -14.34 -6.19 20.12
C LEU A 32 -13.47 -7.13 19.27
N LEU A 33 -12.99 -6.71 18.08
CA LEU A 33 -12.19 -7.55 17.18
C LEU A 33 -10.81 -6.97 16.85
N MET A 34 -10.40 -5.90 17.52
CA MET A 34 -9.09 -5.29 17.28
C MET A 34 -8.12 -5.67 18.41
N PRO A 35 -7.03 -6.41 18.11
CA PRO A 35 -5.94 -6.65 19.06
C PRO A 35 -5.44 -5.34 19.67
N ASP A 36 -4.98 -5.36 20.92
CA ASP A 36 -4.55 -4.17 21.69
C ASP A 36 -3.52 -3.28 20.97
N VAL A 37 -2.80 -3.84 19.99
CA VAL A 37 -1.90 -3.13 19.07
C VAL A 37 -2.61 -2.01 18.30
N PHE A 38 -3.86 -2.20 17.87
CA PHE A 38 -4.63 -1.21 17.12
C PHE A 38 -5.20 -0.09 17.98
N ARG A 39 -5.47 -0.34 19.27
CA ARG A 39 -5.96 0.72 20.19
C ARG A 39 -4.95 1.85 20.35
N ASN A 40 -3.65 1.51 20.40
CA ASN A 40 -2.58 2.50 20.57
C ASN A 40 -2.25 3.28 19.28
N ILE A 41 -2.69 2.80 18.11
CA ILE A 41 -2.55 3.53 16.83
C ILE A 41 -3.57 4.69 16.75
N CYS A 42 -4.64 4.65 17.55
CA CYS A 42 -5.75 5.61 17.54
C CYS A 42 -5.73 6.62 18.71
N SER A 43 -4.57 6.91 19.30
CA SER A 43 -4.44 8.00 20.28
C SER A 43 -4.67 9.39 19.63
N SER A 44 -4.99 10.42 20.41
CA SER A 44 -5.28 11.77 19.88
C SER A 44 -4.09 12.50 19.25
N GLU A 45 -2.85 12.11 19.55
CA GLU A 45 -1.65 12.62 18.85
C GLU A 45 -1.49 12.00 17.45
N SER A 46 -2.02 10.80 17.24
CA SER A 46 -1.94 10.09 15.95
C SER A 46 -2.82 10.74 14.88
N THR A 47 -3.95 11.37 15.25
CA THR A 47 -4.91 11.93 14.29
C THR A 47 -4.43 13.21 13.62
N SER A 48 -3.74 14.10 14.35
CA SER A 48 -3.13 15.31 13.78
C SER A 48 -1.94 14.98 12.86
N LEU A 49 -1.16 13.96 13.21
CA LEU A 49 -0.11 13.41 12.35
C LEU A 49 -0.70 12.77 11.09
N ILE A 50 -1.76 11.97 11.20
CA ILE A 50 -2.46 11.40 10.04
C ILE A 50 -2.91 12.50 9.08
N TRP A 51 -3.43 13.62 9.60
CA TRP A 51 -3.89 14.72 8.77
C TRP A 51 -2.77 15.35 7.95
N ASN A 52 -1.63 15.63 8.58
CA ASN A 52 -0.45 16.16 7.88
C ASN A 52 0.04 15.21 6.79
N GLU A 53 -0.09 13.89 6.97
CA GLU A 53 0.33 12.89 5.99
C GLU A 53 -0.68 12.68 4.85
N VAL A 54 -1.99 12.81 5.12
CA VAL A 54 -3.02 12.86 4.07
C VAL A 54 -2.82 14.08 3.16
N LEU A 55 -2.40 15.22 3.73
CA LEU A 55 -2.06 16.43 2.98
C LEU A 55 -0.84 16.26 2.05
N ARG A 56 0.06 15.29 2.34
CA ARG A 56 1.18 14.91 1.48
C ARG A 56 0.79 13.98 0.33
N GLY A 57 -0.51 13.66 0.19
CA GLY A 57 -1.03 12.81 -0.88
C GLY A 57 -0.84 11.30 -0.60
N LYS A 58 -1.07 10.49 -1.64
CA LYS A 58 -1.14 9.02 -1.55
C LYS A 58 0.15 8.40 -0.99
N THR A 59 1.29 8.85 -1.50
CA THR A 59 2.63 8.37 -1.11
C THR A 59 2.97 8.75 0.34
N GLY A 60 2.66 9.98 0.77
CA GLY A 60 2.86 10.39 2.16
C GLY A 60 2.04 9.55 3.13
N TYR A 61 0.78 9.26 2.76
CA TYR A 61 -0.07 8.40 3.57
C TYR A 61 0.49 6.98 3.72
N ILE A 62 0.98 6.35 2.65
CA ILE A 62 1.58 5.00 2.73
C ILE A 62 2.83 4.98 3.62
N HIS A 63 3.76 5.91 3.41
CA HIS A 63 4.96 6.02 4.27
C HIS A 63 4.61 6.26 5.74
N SER A 64 3.50 6.95 6.03
CA SER A 64 3.02 7.11 7.40
C SER A 64 2.63 5.78 8.05
N GLN A 65 2.11 4.82 7.28
CA GLN A 65 1.76 3.49 7.78
C GLN A 65 3.01 2.66 8.06
N GLU A 66 4.00 2.69 7.18
CA GLU A 66 5.30 2.04 7.38
C GLU A 66 5.99 2.57 8.65
N HIS A 67 5.97 3.89 8.86
CA HIS A 67 6.53 4.52 10.06
C HIS A 67 5.80 4.08 11.33
N LYS A 68 4.47 3.98 11.30
CA LYS A 68 3.67 3.48 12.44
C LYS A 68 4.04 2.04 12.78
N TRP A 69 4.18 1.16 11.79
CA TRP A 69 4.64 -0.21 11.99
C TRP A 69 6.02 -0.25 12.66
N CYS A 70 6.98 0.54 12.18
CA CYS A 70 8.31 0.64 12.77
C CYS A 70 8.27 1.17 14.22
N ARG A 71 7.40 2.13 14.51
CA ARG A 71 7.19 2.63 15.88
C ARG A 71 6.63 1.53 16.78
N CYS A 72 5.54 0.88 16.38
CA CYS A 72 4.91 -0.20 17.14
C CYS A 72 5.90 -1.36 17.40
N LEU A 73 6.70 -1.74 16.41
CA LEU A 73 7.75 -2.74 16.53
C LEU A 73 8.76 -2.39 17.63
N ASN A 74 9.20 -1.14 17.68
CA ASN A 74 10.24 -0.69 18.61
C ASN A 74 9.70 -0.40 20.01
N THR A 75 8.48 0.13 20.14
CA THR A 75 7.94 0.64 21.41
C THR A 75 6.94 -0.30 22.08
N ILE A 76 6.25 -1.16 21.33
CA ILE A 76 5.16 -2.00 21.86
C ILE A 76 5.59 -3.47 21.95
N SER A 77 6.34 -4.00 20.98
CA SER A 77 6.75 -5.41 21.02
C SER A 77 7.77 -5.66 22.13
N THR A 78 7.40 -6.49 23.10
CA THR A 78 8.29 -6.94 24.19
C THR A 78 8.89 -8.33 23.95
N TRP A 79 8.38 -9.05 22.95
CA TRP A 79 8.72 -10.45 22.70
C TRP A 79 9.86 -10.66 21.69
N MET A 80 10.23 -9.62 20.92
CA MET A 80 11.35 -9.67 19.97
C MET A 80 12.62 -9.05 20.52
N ASP A 81 13.76 -9.68 20.23
CA ASP A 81 15.08 -9.12 20.51
C ASP A 81 15.40 -7.92 19.60
N ALA A 82 16.43 -7.16 19.99
CA ALA A 82 16.81 -5.94 19.28
C ALA A 82 17.29 -6.17 17.84
N LYS A 83 17.98 -7.29 17.57
CA LYS A 83 18.49 -7.60 16.23
C LYS A 83 17.34 -7.95 15.29
N SER A 84 16.38 -8.76 15.74
CA SER A 84 15.18 -9.07 14.97
C SER A 84 14.36 -7.82 14.64
N LYS A 85 14.18 -6.91 15.62
CA LYS A 85 13.51 -5.62 15.38
C LYS A 85 14.23 -4.75 14.34
N GLN A 86 15.56 -4.70 14.36
CA GLN A 86 16.33 -3.95 13.37
C GLN A 86 16.17 -4.54 11.96
N ASN A 87 16.23 -5.86 11.82
CA ASN A 87 16.04 -6.53 10.52
C ASN A 87 14.65 -6.28 9.95
N ILE A 88 13.61 -6.38 10.78
CA ILE A 88 12.23 -6.11 10.37
C ILE A 88 12.07 -4.63 9.99
N ALA A 89 12.59 -3.70 10.79
CA ALA A 89 12.55 -2.27 10.47
C ALA A 89 13.23 -1.97 9.12
N TYR A 90 14.38 -2.61 8.84
CA TYR A 90 15.04 -2.48 7.54
C TYR A 90 14.17 -3.03 6.40
N LYS A 91 13.52 -4.19 6.58
CA LYS A 91 12.60 -4.76 5.59
C LYS A 91 11.44 -3.82 5.31
N LEU A 92 10.81 -3.27 6.34
CA LEU A 92 9.71 -2.30 6.21
C LEU A 92 10.12 -1.01 5.50
N GLN A 93 11.34 -0.51 5.74
CA GLN A 93 11.86 0.70 5.09
C GLN A 93 12.30 0.51 3.65
N THR A 94 12.52 -0.73 3.23
CA THR A 94 12.94 -1.09 1.87
C THR A 94 11.79 -1.68 1.06
N ILE A 95 10.54 -1.45 1.50
CA ILE A 95 9.36 -1.80 0.72
C ILE A 95 9.36 -0.95 -0.55
N ASP A 96 9.36 -1.61 -1.70
CA ASP A 96 9.15 -0.96 -3.01
C ASP A 96 7.66 -0.85 -3.28
N SER A 97 7.18 0.18 -3.98
CA SER A 97 5.73 0.36 -4.14
C SER A 97 5.25 0.89 -5.48
N ILE A 98 4.13 0.33 -5.94
CA ILE A 98 3.33 0.87 -7.05
C ILE A 98 2.06 1.48 -6.45
N ILE A 99 1.94 2.80 -6.54
CA ILE A 99 0.81 3.57 -5.98
C ILE A 99 -0.02 4.09 -7.15
N GLY A 100 -1.23 3.56 -7.30
CA GLY A 100 -2.11 3.89 -8.40
C GLY A 100 -1.99 2.88 -9.53
N TYR A 101 -1.14 3.20 -10.50
CA TYR A 101 -0.82 2.38 -11.66
C TYR A 101 0.66 2.58 -12.00
N ASP A 102 1.23 1.65 -12.76
CA ASP A 102 2.62 1.77 -13.20
C ASP A 102 2.78 2.89 -14.24
N ASN A 103 3.91 3.59 -14.22
CA ASN A 103 4.17 4.77 -15.05
C ASN A 103 4.08 4.46 -16.55
N TRP A 104 4.43 3.24 -16.98
CA TRP A 104 4.36 2.88 -18.41
C TRP A 104 2.92 2.90 -18.96
N LEU A 105 1.90 2.74 -18.11
CA LEU A 105 0.49 2.82 -18.51
C LEU A 105 0.06 4.25 -18.93
N THR A 106 0.86 5.27 -18.61
CA THR A 106 0.63 6.65 -19.05
C THR A 106 1.22 6.97 -20.42
N ASP A 107 2.07 6.07 -20.95
CA ASP A 107 2.76 6.23 -22.22
C ASP A 107 2.06 5.39 -23.28
N LYS A 108 1.29 6.04 -24.16
CA LYS A 108 0.51 5.36 -25.20
C LYS A 108 1.37 4.44 -26.07
N ALA A 109 2.58 4.88 -26.43
CA ALA A 109 3.45 4.09 -27.30
C ALA A 109 3.89 2.78 -26.62
N LYS A 110 4.18 2.83 -25.31
CA LYS A 110 4.51 1.63 -24.52
C LYS A 110 3.32 0.70 -24.36
N VAL A 111 2.12 1.26 -24.18
CA VAL A 111 0.89 0.46 -24.09
C VAL A 111 0.61 -0.23 -25.43
N ASP A 112 0.69 0.50 -26.53
CA ASP A 112 0.49 -0.06 -27.87
C ASP A 112 1.52 -1.17 -28.18
N ASP A 113 2.80 -0.94 -27.86
CA ASP A 113 3.87 -1.93 -28.05
C ASP A 113 3.64 -3.20 -27.20
N PHE A 114 3.26 -3.03 -25.93
CA PHE A 114 2.97 -4.14 -25.03
C PHE A 114 1.83 -5.04 -25.55
N TYR A 115 0.78 -4.43 -26.11
CA TYR A 115 -0.39 -5.15 -26.64
C TYR A 115 -0.32 -5.44 -28.14
N ALA A 116 0.77 -5.11 -28.84
CA ALA A 116 0.87 -5.22 -30.31
C ALA A 116 0.64 -6.64 -30.85
N SER A 117 0.92 -7.67 -30.04
CA SER A 117 0.72 -9.07 -30.40
C SER A 117 -0.66 -9.64 -30.03
N LEU A 118 -1.46 -8.89 -29.28
CA LEU A 118 -2.83 -9.26 -28.93
C LEU A 118 -3.77 -8.77 -30.04
N ARG A 119 -4.43 -9.70 -30.73
CA ARG A 119 -5.37 -9.40 -31.83
C ARG A 119 -6.76 -9.93 -31.51
N CYS A 120 -7.74 -9.06 -31.68
CA CYS A 120 -9.17 -9.36 -31.71
C CYS A 120 -9.77 -8.32 -32.64
N ASP A 121 -10.22 -8.75 -33.82
CA ASP A 121 -10.91 -7.85 -34.76
C ASP A 121 -12.41 -7.91 -34.51
N ASP A 122 -12.97 -6.81 -34.00
CA ASP A 122 -14.39 -6.70 -33.63
C ASP A 122 -15.36 -6.96 -34.80
N GLY A 123 -14.89 -6.91 -36.06
CA GLY A 123 -15.70 -7.15 -37.26
C GLY A 123 -15.61 -8.56 -37.84
N GLU A 124 -14.53 -9.29 -37.56
CA GLU A 124 -14.23 -10.59 -38.21
C GLU A 124 -14.11 -11.75 -37.22
N ASP A 125 -13.62 -11.49 -36.01
CA ASP A 125 -13.34 -12.53 -35.02
C ASP A 125 -14.56 -12.84 -34.16
N THR A 126 -14.78 -14.13 -33.89
CA THR A 126 -15.75 -14.54 -32.88
C THR A 126 -15.23 -14.25 -31.48
N PHE A 127 -16.15 -14.11 -30.50
CA PHE A 127 -15.78 -14.03 -29.08
C PHE A 127 -14.81 -15.15 -28.66
N LEU A 128 -15.03 -16.38 -29.14
CA LEU A 128 -14.16 -17.51 -28.82
C LEU A 128 -12.74 -17.33 -29.39
N THR A 129 -12.61 -16.81 -30.61
CA THR A 129 -11.32 -16.51 -31.23
C THR A 129 -10.56 -15.47 -30.41
N CYS A 130 -11.22 -14.37 -30.05
CA CYS A 130 -10.62 -13.33 -29.21
C CYS A 130 -10.20 -13.86 -27.84
N LEU A 131 -11.01 -14.72 -27.21
CA LEU A 131 -10.67 -15.34 -25.94
C LEU A 131 -9.43 -16.24 -26.04
N ILE A 132 -9.34 -17.07 -27.09
CA ILE A 132 -8.17 -17.93 -27.34
C ILE A 132 -6.91 -17.07 -27.56
N ASN A 133 -7.03 -15.97 -28.32
CA ASN A 133 -5.93 -15.05 -28.56
C ASN A 133 -5.46 -14.37 -27.27
N ALA A 134 -6.38 -13.94 -26.40
CA ALA A 134 -6.05 -13.37 -25.10
C ALA A 134 -5.33 -14.38 -24.19
N HIS A 135 -5.80 -15.64 -24.16
CA HIS A 135 -5.11 -16.71 -23.41
C HIS A 135 -3.71 -16.98 -23.98
N SER A 136 -3.57 -17.08 -25.31
CA SER A 136 -2.27 -17.29 -25.96
C SER A 136 -1.29 -16.15 -25.65
N PHE A 137 -1.76 -14.90 -25.70
CA PHE A 137 -0.98 -13.72 -25.32
C PHE A 137 -0.50 -13.82 -23.86
N ASN A 138 -1.40 -14.12 -22.92
CA ASN A 138 -1.03 -14.24 -21.51
C ASN A 138 -0.04 -15.39 -21.28
N SER A 139 -0.25 -16.56 -21.88
CA SER A 139 0.69 -17.68 -21.78
C SER A 139 2.08 -17.31 -22.30
N LYS A 140 2.19 -16.64 -23.45
CA LYS A 140 3.47 -16.16 -23.99
C LYS A 140 4.12 -15.13 -23.07
N LYS A 141 3.34 -14.19 -22.52
CA LYS A 141 3.82 -13.22 -21.52
C LYS A 141 4.45 -13.94 -20.33
N GLN A 142 3.70 -14.87 -19.70
CA GLN A 142 4.19 -15.61 -18.53
C GLN A 142 5.44 -16.45 -18.86
N LEU A 143 5.46 -17.13 -20.00
CA LEU A 143 6.64 -17.87 -20.45
C LEU A 143 7.87 -16.97 -20.68
N SER A 144 7.67 -15.72 -21.13
CA SER A 144 8.76 -14.75 -21.31
C SER A 144 9.44 -14.30 -20.01
N LEU A 145 8.81 -14.58 -18.86
CA LEU A 145 9.32 -14.23 -17.53
C LEU A 145 10.21 -15.34 -16.92
N LEU A 146 10.27 -16.55 -17.49
CA LEU A 146 10.95 -17.71 -16.90
C LEU A 146 12.44 -17.47 -16.55
N ASN A 147 13.14 -16.64 -17.32
CA ASN A 147 14.55 -16.32 -17.12
C ASN A 147 14.79 -14.89 -16.60
N LYS A 148 13.74 -14.21 -16.13
CA LYS A 148 13.82 -12.83 -15.64
C LYS A 148 13.68 -12.82 -14.11
N SER A 149 14.38 -11.89 -13.47
CA SER A 149 14.11 -11.61 -12.05
C SER A 149 12.70 -11.02 -11.92
N PRO A 150 11.93 -11.39 -10.88
CA PRO A 150 10.59 -10.84 -10.69
C PRO A 150 10.61 -9.31 -10.67
N SER A 151 9.56 -8.66 -11.16
CA SER A 151 9.37 -7.21 -11.06
C SER A 151 7.96 -6.92 -10.57
N LEU A 152 7.76 -5.82 -9.83
CA LEU A 152 6.42 -5.38 -9.48
C LEU A 152 5.58 -5.05 -10.71
N SER A 153 6.22 -4.53 -11.76
CA SER A 153 5.58 -4.25 -13.06
C SER A 153 5.11 -5.51 -13.80
N ASP A 154 5.70 -6.67 -13.50
CA ASP A 154 5.33 -7.95 -14.13
C ASP A 154 4.12 -8.59 -13.43
N VAL A 155 3.82 -8.17 -12.19
CA VAL A 155 2.68 -8.69 -11.43
C VAL A 155 1.38 -8.27 -12.12
N GLU A 156 0.56 -9.27 -12.44
CA GLU A 156 -0.77 -9.03 -12.97
C GLU A 156 -1.67 -8.55 -11.85
N VAL A 157 -1.72 -7.23 -11.66
CA VAL A 157 -2.59 -6.59 -10.67
C VAL A 157 -3.85 -6.07 -11.35
N LYS A 158 -4.99 -6.37 -10.73
CA LYS A 158 -6.26 -5.74 -11.07
C LYS A 158 -6.24 -4.29 -10.56
N PHE A 159 -5.72 -3.37 -11.37
CA PHE A 159 -5.60 -1.94 -11.02
C PHE A 159 -6.94 -1.24 -10.70
N PHE A 160 -8.06 -1.91 -10.96
CA PHE A 160 -9.41 -1.44 -10.65
C PHE A 160 -10.05 -2.12 -9.43
N SER A 161 -9.34 -3.00 -8.73
CA SER A 161 -9.84 -3.63 -7.50
C SER A 161 -9.62 -2.72 -6.30
N ILE A 162 -10.63 -2.63 -5.43
CA ILE A 162 -10.51 -2.06 -4.08
C ILE A 162 -9.79 -3.10 -3.23
N ASN A 163 -8.47 -3.13 -3.33
CA ASN A 163 -7.60 -3.97 -2.52
C ASN A 163 -6.20 -3.36 -2.44
N ALA A 164 -5.32 -3.87 -1.59
CA ALA A 164 -3.89 -3.70 -1.71
C ALA A 164 -3.25 -5.10 -1.85
N PHE A 165 -1.99 -5.17 -2.29
CA PHE A 165 -1.30 -6.45 -2.48
C PHE A 165 0.16 -6.36 -2.05
N TYR A 166 0.60 -7.31 -1.23
CA TYR A 166 1.99 -7.53 -0.92
C TYR A 166 2.60 -8.62 -1.81
N PHE A 167 3.70 -8.28 -2.48
CA PHE A 167 4.46 -9.15 -3.35
C PHE A 167 5.81 -9.49 -2.71
N SER A 168 5.84 -10.61 -1.99
CA SER A 168 6.98 -11.08 -1.19
C SER A 168 8.29 -11.22 -1.96
N PRO A 169 8.33 -11.75 -3.21
CA PRO A 169 9.58 -11.92 -3.95
C PRO A 169 10.38 -10.63 -4.17
N ARG A 170 9.74 -9.46 -4.08
CA ARG A 170 10.39 -8.15 -4.22
C ARG A 170 10.22 -7.24 -3.03
N ASN A 171 9.68 -7.74 -1.90
CA ASN A 171 9.33 -6.90 -0.76
C ASN A 171 8.49 -5.69 -1.22
N GLY A 172 7.48 -5.94 -2.05
CA GLY A 172 6.78 -4.87 -2.75
C GLY A 172 5.31 -4.73 -2.36
N LEU A 173 4.82 -3.49 -2.35
CA LEU A 173 3.45 -3.12 -2.03
C LEU A 173 2.77 -2.49 -3.24
N ILE A 174 1.65 -3.04 -3.67
CA ILE A 174 0.87 -2.50 -4.79
C ILE A 174 -0.47 -2.02 -4.27
N VAL A 175 -0.74 -0.73 -4.43
CA VAL A 175 -2.00 -0.09 -4.03
C VAL A 175 -2.68 0.52 -5.26
N PRO A 176 -3.61 -0.20 -5.90
CA PRO A 176 -4.39 0.26 -7.05
C PRO A 176 -5.03 1.65 -6.90
N GLN A 177 -5.17 2.36 -8.03
CA GLN A 177 -5.69 3.73 -8.09
C GLN A 177 -7.11 3.87 -7.54
N VAL A 178 -7.93 2.83 -7.68
CA VAL A 178 -9.32 2.80 -7.21
C VAL A 178 -9.43 2.90 -5.68
N ASN A 179 -8.37 2.66 -4.92
CA ASN A 179 -8.37 2.91 -3.47
C ASN A 179 -8.33 4.41 -3.11
N PHE A 180 -7.92 5.26 -4.06
CA PHE A 180 -7.71 6.69 -3.83
C PHE A 180 -8.84 7.55 -4.39
N ILE A 181 -10.08 7.09 -4.22
CA ILE A 181 -11.30 7.78 -4.64
C ILE A 181 -12.27 7.90 -3.46
N PHE A 182 -13.25 8.79 -3.56
CA PHE A 182 -14.35 8.85 -2.61
C PHE A 182 -15.20 7.57 -2.67
N PRO A 183 -15.65 6.98 -1.53
CA PRO A 183 -15.53 7.47 -0.15
C PRO A 183 -14.31 6.90 0.62
N LEU A 184 -13.34 6.30 -0.06
CA LEU A 184 -12.22 5.60 0.59
C LEU A 184 -11.07 6.54 0.97
N PHE A 185 -10.80 7.55 0.15
CA PHE A 185 -9.71 8.49 0.35
C PHE A 185 -10.10 9.86 -0.21
N GLY A 186 -9.75 10.92 0.51
CA GLY A 186 -10.02 12.29 0.08
C GLY A 186 -9.63 13.29 1.15
N ARG A 187 -9.27 14.51 0.73
CA ARG A 187 -8.92 15.60 1.67
C ARG A 187 -10.10 16.09 2.49
N ASP A 188 -11.33 15.80 2.08
CA ASP A 188 -12.54 16.23 2.77
C ASP A 188 -13.08 15.17 3.75
N LEU A 189 -12.45 13.99 3.81
CA LEU A 189 -12.83 12.92 4.73
C LEU A 189 -12.13 13.08 6.08
N PRO A 190 -12.79 12.76 7.20
CA PRO A 190 -12.11 12.68 8.49
C PRO A 190 -10.94 11.68 8.44
N ALA A 191 -9.83 12.01 9.11
CA ALA A 191 -8.66 11.13 9.21
C ALA A 191 -9.02 9.71 9.69
N THR A 192 -9.99 9.60 10.60
CA THR A 192 -10.51 8.33 11.10
C THR A 192 -11.18 7.50 10.01
N ALA A 193 -11.92 8.14 9.10
CA ALA A 193 -12.55 7.46 7.96
C ALA A 193 -11.47 6.89 7.03
N ILE A 194 -10.50 7.71 6.62
CA ILE A 194 -9.37 7.30 5.76
C ILE A 194 -8.58 6.15 6.39
N PHE A 195 -8.36 6.21 7.71
CA PHE A 195 -7.67 5.17 8.44
C PHE A 195 -8.47 3.87 8.50
N SER A 196 -9.79 3.95 8.73
CA SER A 196 -10.68 2.79 8.78
C SER A 196 -10.90 2.12 7.42
N THR A 197 -10.79 2.87 6.33
CA THR A 197 -10.95 2.36 4.96
C THR A 197 -9.61 1.84 4.43
N ILE A 198 -8.85 2.70 3.78
CA ILE A 198 -7.62 2.33 3.07
C ILE A 198 -6.43 2.12 4.01
N GLY A 199 -6.46 2.73 5.21
CA GLY A 199 -5.47 2.45 6.24
C GLY A 199 -5.45 0.97 6.68
N LEU A 200 -6.62 0.33 6.75
CA LEU A 200 -6.72 -1.09 7.09
C LEU A 200 -6.14 -1.97 5.98
N HIS A 201 -6.49 -1.74 4.72
CA HIS A 201 -5.93 -2.52 3.60
C HIS A 201 -4.41 -2.37 3.52
N ILE A 202 -3.87 -1.14 3.55
CA ILE A 202 -2.42 -0.92 3.52
C ILE A 202 -1.74 -1.52 4.74
N GLY A 203 -2.32 -1.37 5.93
CA GLY A 203 -1.78 -1.92 7.17
C GLY A 203 -1.73 -3.45 7.14
N HIS A 204 -2.75 -4.11 6.60
CA HIS A 204 -2.81 -5.56 6.39
C HIS A 204 -1.67 -6.03 5.47
N GLU A 205 -1.50 -5.39 4.31
CA GLU A 205 -0.47 -5.77 3.35
C GLU A 205 0.96 -5.47 3.83
N ILE A 206 1.18 -4.39 4.59
CA ILE A 206 2.47 -4.18 5.26
C ILE A 206 2.72 -5.28 6.29
N GLY A 207 1.66 -5.77 6.94
CA GLY A 207 1.72 -6.94 7.82
C GLY A 207 2.25 -8.18 7.11
N HIS A 208 1.94 -8.35 5.82
CA HIS A 208 2.49 -9.45 5.03
C HIS A 208 4.00 -9.40 4.85
N ALA A 209 4.63 -8.23 5.00
CA ALA A 209 6.08 -8.12 5.04
C ALA A 209 6.70 -8.81 6.27
N VAL A 210 5.92 -9.09 7.31
CA VAL A 210 6.43 -9.62 8.59
C VAL A 210 5.80 -10.94 9.03
N ASP A 211 4.66 -11.34 8.47
CA ASP A 211 4.06 -12.66 8.72
C ASP A 211 4.62 -13.75 7.79
N GLN A 212 4.99 -13.39 6.56
CA GLN A 212 5.68 -14.23 5.60
C GLN A 212 7.18 -14.15 5.88
N LEU A 213 7.59 -14.78 6.98
CA LEU A 213 8.98 -15.17 7.20
C LEU A 213 9.22 -16.47 6.44
N VAL A 214 9.74 -16.34 5.21
CA VAL A 214 10.45 -17.43 4.50
C VAL A 214 11.91 -17.05 4.43
#